data_AF-A0A1F5G3Y0-F1
#
_entry.id   AF-A0A1F5G3Y0-F1
#
_cell.length_a   1.000
_cell.length_b   1.000
_cell.length_c   1.000
_cell.angle_alpha   90.00
_cell.angle_beta   90.00
_cell.angle_gamma   90.00
#
_symmetry.space_group_name_H-M   'P 1'
#
loop_
_entity.id
_entity.type
_entity.pdbx_description
1 polymer ?
#
loop_
_entity_poly.entity_id
_entity_poly.type
_entity_poly.pdbx_seq_one_letter_code
_entity_poly.pdbx_strand_id
1 'polypeptide(L)' 'MIRSVLVKKIAVIVVLTFLLLGTIFTLRFLVGGGEDTWICVNGQWIKHGNPGVLMPEGGCGGRIVK' A
#
# COMPACT_ATOMS: atom_id res chain seq x y z
N MET A 1 -39.52 6.17 16.57
CA MET A 1 -38.43 5.57 17.37
C MET A 1 -37.51 4.63 16.56
N ILE A 2 -38.03 3.78 15.68
CA ILE A 2 -37.23 2.80 14.89
C ILE A 2 -36.33 3.48 13.85
N ARG A 3 -36.81 4.51 13.15
CA ARG A 3 -36.06 5.28 12.14
C ARG A 3 -34.77 5.91 12.69
N SER A 4 -34.81 6.46 13.90
CA SER A 4 -33.63 7.05 14.57
C SER A 4 -32.61 5.99 14.99
N VAL A 5 -33.03 4.78 15.33
CA VAL A 5 -32.12 3.67 15.66
C VAL A 5 -31.44 3.14 14.40
N LEU A 6 -32.19 3.01 13.31
CA LEU A 6 -31.66 2.59 12.02
C LEU A 6 -30.61 3.58 11.47
N VAL A 7 -30.92 4.89 11.53
CA VAL A 7 -29.97 5.94 11.10
C VAL A 7 -28.69 5.92 11.93
N LYS A 8 -28.76 5.72 13.25
CA LYS A 8 -27.58 5.59 14.11
C LYS A 8 -26.73 4.37 13.74
N LYS A 9 -27.35 3.21 13.49
CA LYS A 9 -26.63 1.99 13.06
C LYS A 9 -25.95 2.19 11.71
N ILE A 10 -26.64 2.78 10.75
CA ILE A 10 -26.07 3.09 9.43
C ILE A 10 -24.89 4.05 9.57
N ALA A 11 -25.03 5.12 10.36
CA ALA A 11 -23.95 6.06 10.61
C ALA A 11 -22.70 5.37 11.21
N VAL A 12 -22.88 4.47 12.18
CA VAL A 12 -21.78 3.68 12.75
C VAL A 12 -21.12 2.79 11.70
N ILE A 13 -21.90 2.08 10.88
CA ILE A 13 -21.36 1.21 9.82
C ILE A 13 -20.56 2.02 8.81
N VAL A 14 -21.07 3.19 8.40
CA VAL A 14 -20.39 4.09 7.46
C VAL A 14 -19.06 4.56 8.04
N VAL A 15 -19.03 5.02 9.30
CA VAL A 15 -17.80 5.46 9.96
C VAL A 15 -16.77 4.32 10.04
N LEU A 16 -17.20 3.12 10.45
CA LEU A 16 -16.30 1.97 10.53
C LEU A 16 -15.75 1.58 9.15
N THR A 17 -16.57 1.65 8.11
CA THR A 17 -16.15 1.40 6.73
C THR A 17 -15.08 2.39 6.29
N PHE A 18 -15.28 3.69 6.54
CA PHE A 18 -14.30 4.71 6.21
C PHE A 18 -12.99 4.55 6.99
N LEU A 19 -13.05 4.19 8.28
CA LEU A 19 -11.86 3.93 9.08
C LEU A 19 -11.07 2.73 8.55
N LEU A 20 -11.76 1.65 8.17
CA LEU A 20 -11.13 0.47 7.58
C LEU A 20 -10.46 0.81 6.25
N LEU A 21 -11.18 1.47 5.33
CA LEU A 21 -10.64 1.88 4.03
C LEU A 21 -9.46 2.83 4.19
N GLY A 22 -9.55 3.80 5.11
CA GLY A 22 -8.45 4.71 5.42
C GLY A 22 -7.21 3.98 5.95
N THR A 23 -7.40 2.97 6.81
CA THR A 23 -6.30 2.14 7.33
C THR A 23 -5.63 1.35 6.21
N ILE A 24 -6.41 0.70 5.33
CA ILE A 24 -5.86 -0.07 4.20
C ILE A 24 -5.09 0.85 3.25
N PHE A 25 -5.65 2.02 2.93
CA PHE A 25 -5.03 2.99 2.04
C PHE A 25 -3.72 3.50 2.64
N THR A 26 -3.71 3.92 3.90
CA THR A 26 -2.49 4.39 4.57
C THR A 26 -1.40 3.31 4.62
N LEU A 27 -1.74 2.06 4.96
CA LEU A 27 -0.78 0.96 4.95
C LEU A 27 -0.21 0.70 3.55
N ARG A 28 -1.03 0.77 2.50
CA ARG A 28 -0.59 0.58 1.11
C ARG A 28 0.47 1.58 0.69
N PHE A 29 0.34 2.85 1.05
CA PHE A 29 1.28 3.91 0.63
C PHE A 29 2.46 4.10 1.58
N LEU A 30 2.31 3.84 2.88
CA LEU A 30 3.41 3.98 3.84
C LEU A 30 4.34 2.76 3.85
N VAL A 31 3.81 1.55 3.64
CA VAL A 31 4.59 0.30 3.74
C VAL A 31 4.81 -0.35 2.37
N GLY A 32 3.86 -0.23 1.44
CA GLY A 32 3.86 -0.96 0.17
C GLY A 32 4.89 -0.53 -0.88
N GLY A 33 5.70 0.51 -0.61
CA GLY A 33 6.69 1.03 -1.55
C GLY A 33 6.07 1.69 -2.79
N GLY A 34 6.94 2.14 -3.71
CA GLY A 34 6.54 2.78 -4.96
C GLY A 34 5.76 1.84 -5.89
N GLU A 35 4.72 2.34 -6.55
CA GLU A 35 3.89 1.55 -7.48
C GLU A 35 4.63 1.26 -8.80
N ASP A 36 5.36 2.27 -9.31
CA ASP A 36 6.11 2.21 -10.56
C ASP A 36 7.62 2.23 -10.28
N THR A 37 8.13 1.15 -9.71
CA THR A 37 9.55 1.05 -9.30
C THR A 37 10.18 -0.29 -9.64
N TRP A 38 11.51 -0.34 -9.65
CA TRP A 38 12.24 -1.61 -9.63
C TRP A 38 12.36 -2.09 -8.18
N ILE A 39 11.89 -3.31 -7.91
CA ILE A 39 11.97 -3.92 -6.58
C ILE A 39 13.10 -4.95 -6.57
N CYS A 40 13.83 -5.02 -5.46
CA CYS A 40 14.90 -5.99 -5.31
C CYS A 40 14.38 -7.28 -4.69
N VAL A 41 14.36 -8.37 -5.44
CA VAL A 41 13.94 -9.70 -4.97
C VAL A 41 15.05 -10.69 -5.28
N ASN A 42 15.60 -11.35 -4.24
CA ASN A 42 16.70 -12.31 -4.37
C ASN A 42 17.92 -11.78 -5.15
N GLY A 43 18.25 -10.49 -4.97
CA GLY A 43 19.37 -9.85 -5.66
C GLY A 43 19.12 -9.47 -7.12
N GLN A 44 17.89 -9.67 -7.61
CA GLN A 44 17.48 -9.30 -8.96
C GLN A 44 16.43 -8.19 -8.94
N TRP A 45 16.55 -7.26 -9.91
CA TRP A 45 15.54 -6.26 -10.14
C TRP A 45 14.32 -6.90 -10.81
N ILE A 46 13.18 -6.82 -10.13
CA ILE A 46 11.88 -7.20 -10.68
C ILE A 46 11.09 -5.93 -10.95
N LYS A 47 10.44 -5.87 -12.11
CA LYS A 47 9.61 -4.73 -12.49
C LYS A 47 8.33 -4.70 -11.63
N HIS A 48 8.08 -3.62 -10.92
CA HIS A 48 6.81 -3.34 -10.26
C HIS A 48 6.13 -2.15 -10.97
N GLY A 49 4.89 -2.35 -11.44
CA GLY A 49 4.18 -1.37 -12.25
C GLY A 49 4.88 -1.06 -13.57
N ASN A 50 4.95 0.23 -13.91
CA ASN A 50 5.64 0.73 -15.09
C ASN A 50 6.64 1.85 -14.74
N PRO A 51 7.82 1.50 -14.21
CA PRO A 51 8.84 2.48 -13.86
C PRO A 51 9.19 3.35 -15.07
N GLY A 52 9.16 4.67 -14.89
CA GLY A 52 9.53 5.64 -15.93
C GLY A 52 11.05 5.72 -16.16
N VAL A 53 11.83 5.03 -15.34
CA VAL A 53 13.29 4.97 -15.41
C VAL A 53 13.74 3.58 -15.88
N LEU A 54 14.85 3.56 -16.62
CA LEU A 54 15.50 2.32 -17.03
C LEU A 54 15.85 1.46 -15.80
N MET A 55 15.91 0.14 -16.01
CA MET A 55 16.38 -0.78 -14.97
C MET A 55 17.78 -0.35 -14.51
N PRO A 56 18.04 -0.27 -13.19
CA PRO A 56 19.37 0.05 -12.70
C PRO A 56 20.41 -0.94 -13.21
N GLU A 57 21.60 -0.45 -13.53
CA GLU A 57 22.74 -1.29 -13.93
C GLU A 57 23.28 -2.07 -12.71
N GLY A 58 23.62 -3.34 -12.93
CA GLY A 58 24.12 -4.23 -11.88
C GLY A 58 23.04 -4.93 -11.05
N GLY A 59 23.47 -5.88 -10.22
CA GLY A 59 22.59 -6.58 -9.26
C GLY A 59 22.17 -5.69 -8.09
N CYS A 60 21.08 -6.06 -7.42
CA CYS A 60 20.52 -5.31 -6.30
C CYS A 60 20.79 -6.03 -4.96
N GLY A 61 20.51 -5.35 -3.84
CA GLY A 61 20.54 -6.01 -2.53
C GLY A 61 21.94 -6.27 -1.99
N GLY A 62 22.89 -5.39 -2.29
CA GLY A 62 24.24 -5.46 -1.73
C GLY A 62 24.18 -5.53 -0.21
N ARG A 63 24.64 -6.65 0.36
CA ARG A 63 24.96 -6.72 1.78
C ARG A 63 26.07 -5.70 2.02
N ILE A 64 25.75 -4.61 2.69
CA ILE A 64 26.75 -3.88 3.48
C ILE A 64 27.18 -4.82 4.62
N VAL A 65 28.11 -5.74 4.31
CA VAL A 65 28.89 -6.41 5.36
C VAL A 65 29.76 -5.32 5.96
N LYS A 66 29.32 -4.83 7.13
CA LYS A 66 30.10 -3.94 7.99
C LYS A 66 31.13 -4.77 8.76
#